data_AF-A0A7X1GTU4-F1
#
_entry.id   AF-A0A7X1GTU4-F1
#
_cell.length_a   1.000
_cell.length_b   1.000
_cell.length_c   1.000
_cell.angle_alpha   90.00
_cell.angle_beta   90.00
_cell.angle_gamma   90.00
#
_symmetry.space_group_name_H-M   'P 1'
#
loop_
_entity.id
_entity.type
_entity.pdbx_description
1 polymer ?
#
loop_
_entity_poly.entity_id
_entity_poly.type
_entity_poly.pdbx_seq_one_letter_code
_entity_poly.pdbx_strand_id
1 'polypeptide(L)'
;MTDVRDNHNIDLQPGSREHPGVRGHLKHQLLWCFLTISLFTMGISIVLLVTLGEGLRLTGAVPAELGAVFSATLRWHIASSAALMIAATGGVFIFLYRRVARPLEKAAEVTGRMAEGHLGETLPNHPPNEIGRIGESINSLAVNFQEVLILVWNQTDNAIARLRRTTGQVRPNREHDLSPDMLADLTSARQDLETMRMMVRSFDLYDVAITENDVLTAKDTADTLN
;
A
#
# COMPACT_ATOMS: atom_id res chain seq x y z
N MET A 1 -30.88 -52.87 -4.98
CA MET A 1 -32.16 -52.26 -5.43
C MET A 1 -32.14 -50.82 -4.94
N THR A 2 -31.96 -49.91 -5.91
CA THR A 2 -32.31 -48.47 -5.96
C THR A 2 -31.77 -47.56 -4.84
N ASP A 3 -30.80 -46.68 -5.10
CA ASP A 3 -30.85 -45.48 -5.97
C ASP A 3 -31.90 -44.47 -5.50
N VAL A 4 -31.43 -43.45 -4.77
CA VAL A 4 -32.02 -42.10 -4.74
C VAL A 4 -30.85 -41.10 -4.72
N ARG A 5 -30.37 -40.80 -5.93
CA ARG A 5 -30.37 -39.46 -6.54
C ARG A 5 -29.87 -38.26 -5.70
N ASP A 6 -28.74 -37.74 -6.16
CA ASP A 6 -28.47 -36.33 -6.53
C ASP A 6 -29.34 -35.25 -5.87
N ASN A 7 -28.68 -34.26 -5.24
CA ASN A 7 -28.69 -32.86 -5.70
C ASN A 7 -28.17 -31.91 -4.61
N HIS A 8 -26.85 -31.68 -4.56
CA HIS A 8 -26.34 -30.35 -4.22
C HIS A 8 -25.09 -30.07 -5.05
N ASN A 9 -25.39 -29.63 -6.27
CA ASN A 9 -24.49 -28.93 -7.16
C ASN A 9 -23.95 -27.69 -6.42
N ILE A 10 -22.81 -27.83 -5.73
CA ILE A 10 -22.01 -26.67 -5.37
C ILE A 10 -21.31 -26.25 -6.66
N ASP A 11 -21.95 -25.31 -7.36
CA ASP A 11 -21.32 -24.48 -8.35
C ASP A 11 -20.10 -23.81 -7.71
N LEU A 12 -18.95 -24.47 -7.83
CA LEU A 12 -17.65 -23.82 -7.80
C LEU A 12 -17.58 -22.94 -9.05
N GLN A 13 -18.25 -21.78 -9.01
CA GLN A 13 -17.95 -20.69 -9.93
C GLN A 13 -16.45 -20.39 -9.80
N PRO A 14 -15.65 -20.49 -10.88
CA PRO A 14 -14.35 -19.87 -10.93
C PRO A 14 -14.57 -18.37 -11.13
N GLY A 15 -15.05 -17.71 -10.08
CA GLY A 15 -15.25 -16.28 -10.02
C GLY A 15 -13.94 -15.58 -9.67
N SER A 16 -12.87 -15.84 -10.42
CA SER A 16 -11.79 -14.88 -10.56
C SER A 16 -12.42 -13.63 -11.16
N ARG A 17 -12.94 -12.75 -10.29
CA ARG A 17 -13.21 -11.36 -10.62
C ARG A 17 -11.85 -10.74 -10.95
N GLU A 18 -11.40 -10.96 -12.17
CA GLU A 18 -10.45 -10.08 -12.81
C GLU A 18 -11.06 -8.69 -12.72
N HIS A 19 -10.58 -7.89 -11.77
CA HIS A 19 -10.87 -6.46 -11.74
C HIS A 19 -10.45 -5.88 -13.09
N PRO A 20 -11.40 -5.46 -13.94
CA PRO A 20 -11.06 -4.92 -15.24
C PRO A 20 -10.46 -3.53 -15.01
N GLY A 21 -9.25 -3.32 -15.51
CA GLY A 21 -8.82 -1.96 -15.87
C GLY A 21 -7.99 -1.14 -14.88
N VAL A 22 -7.22 -1.74 -13.97
CA VAL A 22 -6.16 -1.00 -13.21
C VAL A 22 -4.76 -1.40 -13.67
N ARG A 23 -4.62 -1.80 -14.94
CA ARG A 23 -3.34 -2.17 -15.53
C ARG A 23 -2.76 -0.96 -16.25
N GLY A 24 -2.17 -0.05 -15.48
CA GLY A 24 -1.25 0.94 -16.01
C GLY A 24 -1.67 2.41 -15.94
N HIS A 25 -2.55 2.84 -15.03
CA HIS A 25 -2.90 4.27 -14.95
C HIS A 25 -1.68 5.15 -14.62
N LEU A 26 -0.77 4.70 -13.75
CA LEU A 26 0.48 5.44 -13.46
C LEU A 26 1.41 5.46 -14.67
N LYS A 27 1.59 4.32 -15.35
CA LYS A 27 2.41 4.23 -16.56
C LYS A 27 1.83 5.08 -17.68
N HIS A 28 0.51 5.05 -17.84
CA HIS A 28 -0.20 5.81 -18.85
C HIS A 28 -0.15 7.31 -18.57
N GLN A 29 -0.24 7.72 -17.30
CA GLN A 29 -0.03 9.11 -16.88
C GLN A 29 1.41 9.58 -17.10
N LEU A 30 2.41 8.75 -16.76
CA LEU A 30 3.81 9.07 -17.05
C LEU A 30 4.07 9.16 -18.56
N LEU A 31 3.46 8.27 -19.34
CA LEU A 31 3.57 8.26 -20.79
C LEU A 31 2.89 9.48 -21.43
N TRP A 32 1.72 9.90 -20.92
CA TRP A 32 1.06 11.14 -21.33
C TRP A 32 1.87 12.39 -20.95
N CYS A 33 2.47 12.44 -19.75
CA CYS A 33 3.36 13.52 -19.37
C CYS A 33 4.60 13.58 -20.28
N PHE A 34 5.22 12.43 -20.56
CA PHE A 34 6.38 12.38 -21.44
C PHE A 34 6.02 12.79 -22.89
N LEU A 35 4.88 12.31 -23.40
CA LEU A 35 4.38 12.64 -24.72
C LEU A 35 4.12 14.15 -24.86
N THR A 36 3.47 14.77 -23.88
CA THR A 36 3.15 16.21 -23.91
C THR A 36 4.39 17.08 -23.84
N ILE A 37 5.38 16.70 -23.01
CA ILE A 37 6.68 17.39 -22.95
C ILE A 37 7.40 17.26 -24.30
N SER A 38 7.45 16.06 -24.87
CA SER A 38 8.12 15.80 -26.17
C SER A 38 7.44 16.53 -27.33
N LEU A 39 6.10 16.56 -27.38
CA LEU A 39 5.36 17.26 -28.42
C LEU A 39 5.61 18.79 -28.35
N PHE A 40 5.73 19.33 -27.14
CA PHE A 40 5.96 20.75 -26.94
C PHE A 40 7.40 21.15 -27.30
N THR A 41 8.41 20.37 -26.91
CA THR A 41 9.81 20.61 -27.31
C THR A 41 9.99 20.49 -28.82
N MET A 42 9.30 19.54 -29.45
CA MET A 42 9.24 19.42 -30.90
C MET A 42 8.60 20.67 -31.55
N GLY A 43 7.49 21.17 -31.02
CA GLY A 43 6.85 22.40 -31.49
C GLY A 43 7.76 23.63 -31.43
N ILE A 44 8.46 23.83 -30.31
CA ILE A 44 9.45 24.91 -30.17
C ILE A 44 10.56 24.77 -31.22
N SER A 45 11.05 23.54 -31.43
CA SER A 45 12.13 23.26 -32.39
C SER A 45 11.71 23.55 -33.84
N ILE A 46 10.46 23.24 -34.20
CA ILE A 46 9.90 23.53 -35.54
C ILE A 46 9.80 25.05 -35.76
N VAL A 47 9.29 25.80 -34.78
CA VAL A 47 9.19 27.26 -34.88
C VAL A 47 10.57 27.87 -35.08
N LEU A 48 11.56 27.44 -34.30
CA LEU A 48 12.95 27.92 -34.45
C LEU A 48 13.50 27.65 -35.87
N LEU A 49 13.24 26.46 -36.41
CA LEU A 49 13.70 26.07 -37.75
C LEU A 49 13.04 26.91 -38.86
N VAL A 50 11.73 27.19 -38.75
CA VAL A 50 11.01 28.05 -39.70
C VAL A 50 11.53 29.48 -39.64
N THR A 51 11.72 30.01 -38.43
CA THR A 51 12.21 31.38 -38.22
C THR A 51 13.64 31.54 -38.78
N LEU A 52 14.51 30.53 -38.60
CA LEU A 52 15.84 30.49 -39.22
C LEU A 52 15.76 30.37 -40.75
N GLY A 53 14.88 29.52 -41.26
CA GLY A 53 14.74 29.24 -42.69
C GLY A 53 14.22 30.42 -43.49
N GLU A 54 13.25 31.17 -42.96
CA GLU A 54 12.76 32.41 -43.58
C GLU A 54 13.81 33.53 -43.53
N GLY A 55 14.54 33.64 -42.41
CA GLY A 55 15.65 34.59 -42.28
C GLY A 55 16.76 34.34 -43.30
N LEU A 56 17.08 33.07 -43.58
CA LEU A 56 18.10 32.70 -44.57
C LEU A 56 17.65 32.88 -46.02
N ARG A 57 16.35 32.72 -46.30
CA ARG A 57 15.79 32.82 -47.66
C ARG A 57 15.60 34.25 -48.17
N LEU A 58 15.42 35.22 -47.29
CA LEU A 58 15.16 36.62 -47.67
C LEU A 58 16.44 37.45 -47.89
N THR A 59 17.59 37.02 -47.37
CA THR A 59 18.83 37.83 -47.44
C THR A 59 20.01 37.02 -47.99
N GLY A 60 20.30 37.17 -49.28
CA GLY A 60 21.53 36.66 -49.92
C GLY A 60 22.82 37.39 -49.49
N ALA A 61 22.72 38.42 -48.66
CA ALA A 61 23.82 39.07 -47.95
C ALA A 61 23.27 39.57 -46.59
N VAL A 62 23.89 39.17 -45.48
CA VAL A 62 23.40 39.44 -44.12
C VAL A 62 23.76 40.88 -43.70
N PRO A 63 22.79 41.80 -43.52
CA PRO A 63 23.07 43.14 -43.00
C PRO A 63 23.35 43.06 -41.48
N ALA A 64 24.30 43.87 -40.98
CA ALA A 64 24.67 43.89 -39.55
C ALA A 64 23.47 44.20 -38.61
N GLU A 65 22.50 44.97 -39.10
CA GLU A 65 21.25 45.32 -38.42
C GLU A 65 20.36 44.08 -38.12
N LEU A 66 20.34 43.08 -39.01
CA LEU A 66 19.58 41.84 -38.78
C LEU A 66 20.21 40.97 -37.69
N GLY A 67 21.53 41.02 -37.52
CA GLY A 67 22.23 40.24 -36.49
C GLY A 67 21.84 40.62 -35.07
N ALA A 68 21.61 41.92 -34.82
CA ALA A 68 21.19 42.41 -33.51
C ALA A 68 19.78 41.93 -33.15
N VAL A 69 18.82 42.06 -34.07
CA VAL A 69 17.43 41.59 -33.89
C VAL A 69 17.40 40.06 -33.76
N PHE A 70 18.17 39.34 -34.57
CA PHE A 70 18.28 37.88 -34.50
C PHE A 70 18.79 37.40 -33.13
N SER A 71 19.82 38.06 -32.59
CA SER A 71 20.38 37.71 -31.28
C SER A 71 19.39 37.95 -30.12
N ALA A 72 18.57 39.02 -30.19
CA ALA A 72 17.59 39.34 -29.16
C ALA A 72 16.42 38.34 -29.17
N THR A 73 15.88 38.05 -30.34
CA THR A 73 14.78 37.09 -30.52
C THR A 73 15.22 35.68 -30.14
N LEU A 74 16.43 35.27 -30.54
CA LEU A 74 17.00 33.97 -30.18
C LEU A 74 17.19 33.82 -28.67
N ARG A 75 17.66 34.86 -27.98
CA ARG A 75 17.81 34.86 -26.51
C ARG A 75 16.46 34.68 -25.79
N TRP A 76 15.41 35.34 -26.27
CA TRP A 76 14.08 35.21 -25.67
C TRP A 76 13.49 33.82 -25.88
N HIS A 77 13.70 33.23 -27.06
CA HIS A 77 13.30 31.85 -27.33
C HIS A 77 14.06 30.85 -26.43
N ILE A 78 15.39 30.95 -26.35
CA ILE A 78 16.20 30.08 -25.49
C ILE A 78 15.79 30.24 -24.02
N ALA A 79 15.54 31.47 -23.55
CA ALA A 79 15.11 31.72 -22.18
C ALA A 79 13.74 31.08 -21.91
N SER A 80 12.78 31.23 -22.83
CA SER A 80 11.44 30.65 -22.68
C SER A 80 11.44 29.12 -22.71
N SER A 81 12.24 28.50 -23.57
CA SER A 81 12.35 27.04 -23.66
C SER A 81 13.06 26.46 -22.44
N ALA A 82 14.12 27.12 -21.96
CA ALA A 82 14.80 26.75 -20.73
C ALA A 82 13.88 26.86 -19.51
N ALA A 83 13.14 27.97 -19.38
CA ALA A 83 12.19 28.16 -18.29
C ALA A 83 11.10 27.08 -18.28
N LEU A 84 10.54 26.76 -19.46
CA LEU A 84 9.54 25.72 -19.57
C LEU A 84 10.10 24.32 -19.24
N MET A 85 11.31 24.00 -19.69
CA MET A 85 11.97 22.74 -19.36
C MET A 85 12.17 22.58 -17.85
N ILE A 86 12.58 23.65 -17.17
CA ILE A 86 12.71 23.66 -15.71
C ILE A 86 11.35 23.45 -15.05
N ALA A 87 10.31 24.16 -15.50
CA ALA A 87 8.96 24.03 -14.97
C ALA A 87 8.39 22.61 -15.18
N ALA A 88 8.57 22.02 -16.37
CA ALA A 88 8.13 20.67 -16.68
C ALA A 88 8.86 19.63 -15.84
N THR A 89 10.19 19.75 -15.73
CA THR A 89 11.02 18.84 -14.92
C THR A 89 10.63 18.94 -13.44
N GLY A 90 10.48 20.16 -12.91
CA GLY A 90 10.02 20.40 -11.55
C GLY A 90 8.62 19.85 -11.31
N GLY A 91 7.70 20.03 -12.25
CA GLY A 91 6.34 19.49 -12.19
C GLY A 91 6.31 17.96 -12.13
N VAL A 92 7.08 17.29 -13.00
CA VAL A 92 7.21 15.81 -12.98
C VAL A 92 7.85 15.34 -11.68
N PHE A 93 8.89 16.01 -11.20
CA PHE A 93 9.55 15.66 -9.94
C PHE A 93 8.58 15.78 -8.75
N ILE A 94 7.86 16.89 -8.63
CA ILE A 94 6.86 17.12 -7.58
C ILE A 94 5.73 16.08 -7.69
N PHE A 95 5.28 15.77 -8.90
CA PHE A 95 4.26 14.75 -9.14
C PHE A 95 4.70 13.37 -8.66
N LEU A 96 5.89 12.91 -9.08
CA LEU A 96 6.47 11.64 -8.68
C LEU A 96 6.69 11.56 -7.16
N TYR A 97 7.23 12.62 -6.57
CA TYR A 97 7.46 12.69 -5.13
C TYR A 97 6.15 12.53 -4.36
N ARG A 98 5.07 13.22 -4.77
CA ARG A 98 3.78 13.17 -4.07
C ARG A 98 2.98 11.89 -4.34
N ARG A 99 3.10 11.29 -5.52
CA ARG A 99 2.30 10.11 -5.93
C ARG A 99 2.99 8.77 -5.69
N VAL A 100 4.31 8.75 -5.56
CA VAL A 100 5.09 7.52 -5.45
C VAL A 100 5.99 7.53 -4.21
N ALA A 101 6.92 8.49 -4.12
CA ALA A 101 7.94 8.46 -3.07
C ALA A 101 7.33 8.61 -1.67
N ARG A 102 6.50 9.64 -1.46
CA ARG A 102 5.88 9.93 -0.16
C ARG A 102 4.94 8.80 0.32
N PRO A 103 4.04 8.24 -0.51
CA PRO A 103 3.24 7.09 -0.08
C PRO A 103 4.08 5.84 0.21
N LEU A 104 5.16 5.61 -0.54
CA LEU A 104 6.05 4.46 -0.33
C LEU A 104 6.85 4.58 0.97
N GLU A 105 7.35 5.78 1.29
CA GLU A 105 8.01 6.06 2.57
C GLU A 105 7.06 5.81 3.74
N LYS A 106 5.79 6.22 3.62
CA LYS A 106 4.78 5.94 4.65
C LYS A 106 4.48 4.44 4.76
N ALA A 107 4.42 3.73 3.63
CA ALA A 107 4.27 2.28 3.62
C ALA A 107 5.43 1.57 4.33
N ALA A 108 6.67 1.99 4.09
CA ALA A 108 7.84 1.46 4.76
C ALA A 108 7.80 1.73 6.28
N GLU A 109 7.43 2.94 6.70
CA GLU A 109 7.30 3.32 8.11
C GLU A 109 6.24 2.48 8.83
N VAL A 110 5.05 2.33 8.25
CA VAL A 110 3.97 1.52 8.84
C VAL A 110 4.36 0.03 8.88
N THR A 111 4.95 -0.50 7.81
CA THR A 111 5.40 -1.90 7.77
C THR A 111 6.52 -2.16 8.78
N GLY A 112 7.42 -1.19 9.00
CA GLY A 112 8.43 -1.26 10.05
C GLY A 112 7.80 -1.38 11.44
N ARG A 113 6.82 -0.54 11.75
CA ARG A 113 6.06 -0.63 13.01
C ARG A 113 5.28 -1.92 13.16
N MET A 114 4.70 -2.45 12.07
CA MET A 114 4.06 -3.77 12.08
C MET A 114 5.05 -4.90 12.43
N ALA A 115 6.29 -4.82 11.92
CA ALA A 115 7.34 -5.79 12.24
C ALA A 115 7.78 -5.71 13.71
N GLU A 116 7.65 -4.54 14.34
CA GLU A 116 7.87 -4.33 15.78
C GLU A 116 6.68 -4.80 16.65
N GLY A 117 5.58 -5.22 16.03
CA GLY A 117 4.39 -5.74 16.71
C GLY A 117 3.21 -4.77 16.77
N HIS A 118 3.32 -3.57 16.19
CA HIS A 118 2.24 -2.59 16.09
C HIS A 118 1.37 -2.87 14.86
N LEU A 119 0.46 -3.84 14.98
CA LEU A 119 -0.42 -4.25 13.90
C LEU A 119 -1.66 -3.36 13.77
N GLY A 120 -2.00 -2.60 14.82
CA GLY A 120 -3.14 -1.67 14.88
C GLY A 120 -3.03 -0.40 14.00
N GLU A 121 -2.00 -0.27 13.17
CA GLU A 121 -1.86 0.87 12.27
C GLU A 121 -2.15 0.51 10.81
N THR A 122 -3.00 1.29 10.13
CA THR A 122 -3.31 1.10 8.70
C THR A 122 -2.65 2.15 7.84
N LEU A 123 -2.24 1.74 6.65
CA LEU A 123 -1.95 2.68 5.56
C LEU A 123 -3.25 3.33 5.08
N PRO A 124 -3.27 4.67 4.90
CA PRO A 124 -4.44 5.35 4.35
C PRO A 124 -4.71 4.89 2.91
N ASN A 125 -5.99 4.68 2.58
CA ASN A 125 -6.46 4.20 1.27
C ASN A 125 -6.35 5.26 0.16
N HIS A 126 -5.13 5.69 -0.19
CA HIS A 126 -4.87 6.64 -1.29
C HIS A 126 -3.47 6.38 -1.86
N PRO A 127 -3.23 6.34 -3.19
CA PRO A 127 -4.09 6.64 -4.36
C PRO A 127 -4.58 5.38 -5.11
N PRO A 128 -5.57 5.48 -6.04
CA PRO A 128 -6.08 4.35 -6.85
C PRO A 128 -5.11 3.95 -7.96
N ASN A 129 -3.90 3.58 -7.57
CA ASN A 129 -2.81 3.14 -8.43
C ASN A 129 -2.15 1.91 -7.82
N GLU A 130 -1.07 1.46 -8.43
CA GLU A 130 -0.31 0.30 -7.97
C GLU A 130 0.22 0.47 -6.54
N ILE A 131 0.50 1.70 -6.10
CA ILE A 131 0.96 1.99 -4.74
C ILE A 131 -0.17 1.85 -3.73
N GLY A 132 -1.38 2.31 -4.06
CA GLY A 132 -2.56 2.06 -3.21
C GLY A 132 -2.88 0.58 -3.06
N ARG A 133 -2.75 -0.20 -4.13
CA ARG A 133 -2.93 -1.67 -4.08
C ARG A 133 -1.91 -2.36 -3.18
N ILE A 134 -0.67 -1.86 -3.14
CA ILE A 134 0.34 -2.34 -2.19
C ILE A 134 -0.10 -2.01 -0.76
N GLY A 135 -0.58 -0.78 -0.51
CA GLY A 135 -1.12 -0.40 0.80
C GLY A 135 -2.29 -1.28 1.26
N GLU A 136 -3.25 -1.55 0.37
CA GLU A 136 -4.38 -2.46 0.63
C GLU A 136 -3.91 -3.89 0.95
N SER A 137 -2.89 -4.37 0.22
CA SER A 137 -2.33 -5.71 0.45
C SER A 137 -1.60 -5.79 1.79
N ILE A 138 -0.88 -4.73 2.18
CA ILE A 138 -0.22 -4.64 3.50
C ILE A 138 -1.27 -4.58 4.62
N ASN A 139 -2.31 -3.76 4.47
CA ASN A 139 -3.40 -3.69 5.45
C ASN A 139 -4.10 -5.05 5.61
N SER A 140 -4.39 -5.73 4.49
CA SER A 140 -5.01 -7.08 4.51
C SER A 140 -4.10 -8.11 5.19
N LEU A 141 -2.80 -8.03 4.93
CA LEU A 141 -1.81 -8.88 5.60
C LEU A 141 -1.78 -8.63 7.11
N ALA A 142 -1.83 -7.37 7.54
CA ALA A 142 -1.89 -7.02 8.96
C ALA A 142 -3.13 -7.59 9.64
N VAL A 143 -4.31 -7.43 9.02
CA VAL A 143 -5.56 -8.01 9.53
C VAL A 143 -5.47 -9.53 9.65
N ASN A 144 -4.99 -10.22 8.61
CA ASN A 144 -4.83 -11.67 8.65
C ASN A 144 -3.84 -12.13 9.74
N PHE A 145 -2.75 -11.38 9.98
CA PHE A 145 -1.85 -11.66 11.10
C PHE A 145 -2.54 -11.51 12.45
N GLN A 146 -3.36 -10.48 12.63
CA GLN A 146 -4.11 -10.30 13.86
C GLN A 146 -5.11 -11.43 14.10
N GLU A 147 -5.83 -11.88 13.07
CA GLU A 147 -6.75 -13.01 13.17
C GLU A 147 -6.03 -14.29 13.62
N VAL A 148 -4.84 -14.57 13.05
CA VAL A 148 -4.02 -15.71 13.47
C VAL A 148 -3.57 -15.57 14.92
N LEU A 149 -3.14 -14.38 15.35
CA LEU A 149 -2.74 -14.13 16.74
C LEU A 149 -3.90 -14.35 17.72
N ILE A 150 -5.10 -13.87 17.38
CA ILE A 150 -6.31 -14.07 18.19
C ILE A 150 -6.68 -15.56 18.25
N LEU A 151 -6.59 -16.27 17.13
CA LEU A 151 -6.83 -17.72 17.08
C LEU A 151 -5.88 -18.47 18.01
N VAL A 152 -4.57 -18.19 17.91
CA VAL A 152 -3.53 -18.79 18.75
C VAL A 152 -3.80 -18.49 20.21
N TRP A 153 -4.10 -17.23 20.56
CA TRP A 153 -4.46 -16.84 21.94
C TRP A 153 -5.60 -17.69 22.49
N ASN A 154 -6.70 -17.81 21.74
CA ASN A 154 -7.86 -18.59 22.15
C ASN A 154 -7.53 -20.08 22.30
N GLN A 155 -6.68 -20.64 21.43
CA GLN A 155 -6.23 -22.03 21.56
C GLN A 155 -5.39 -22.24 22.81
N THR A 156 -4.44 -21.34 23.08
CA THR A 156 -3.57 -21.38 24.26
C THR A 156 -4.38 -21.29 25.56
N ASP A 157 -5.35 -20.36 25.64
CA ASP A 157 -6.19 -20.21 26.82
C ASP A 157 -7.05 -21.47 27.07
N ASN A 158 -7.63 -22.02 26.01
CA ASN A 158 -8.37 -23.28 26.07
C ASN A 158 -7.49 -24.46 26.52
N ALA A 159 -6.25 -24.54 26.03
CA ALA A 159 -5.31 -25.60 26.39
C ALA A 159 -4.90 -25.50 27.87
N ILE A 160 -4.58 -24.29 28.36
CA ILE A 160 -4.28 -24.05 29.78
C ILE A 160 -5.48 -24.42 30.66
N ALA A 161 -6.70 -24.04 30.25
CA ALA A 161 -7.91 -24.38 30.99
C ALA A 161 -8.16 -25.89 31.04
N ARG A 162 -7.88 -26.62 29.95
CA ARG A 162 -7.97 -28.09 29.92
C ARG A 162 -6.93 -28.73 30.83
N LEU A 163 -5.67 -28.31 30.75
CA LEU A 163 -4.60 -28.80 31.63
C LEU A 163 -4.95 -28.58 33.10
N ARG A 164 -5.43 -27.37 33.46
CA ARG A 164 -5.82 -27.05 34.84
C ARG A 164 -6.94 -27.94 35.36
N ARG A 165 -7.91 -28.31 34.50
CA ARG A 165 -8.98 -29.25 34.86
C ARG A 165 -8.42 -30.65 35.09
N THR A 166 -7.61 -31.17 34.16
CA THR A 166 -7.01 -32.51 34.28
C THR A 166 -6.14 -32.64 35.53
N THR A 167 -5.24 -31.67 35.77
CA THR A 167 -4.39 -31.67 36.97
C THR A 167 -5.19 -31.44 38.25
N GLY A 168 -6.24 -30.60 38.22
CA GLY A 168 -7.07 -30.31 39.39
C GLY A 168 -8.06 -31.43 39.77
N GLN A 169 -8.46 -32.28 38.82
CA GLN A 169 -9.32 -33.45 39.06
C GLN A 169 -8.56 -34.64 39.64
N VAL A 170 -7.23 -34.65 39.54
CA VAL A 170 -6.36 -35.63 40.21
C VAL A 170 -6.19 -35.19 41.67
N ARG A 171 -7.20 -35.46 42.50
CA ARG A 171 -7.08 -35.41 43.96
C ARG A 171 -6.47 -36.73 44.48
N PRO A 172 -5.72 -36.72 45.60
CA PRO A 172 -4.76 -37.77 45.99
C PRO A 172 -5.45 -38.98 46.63
N ASN A 173 -6.42 -39.59 45.95
CA ASN A 173 -7.21 -40.69 46.50
C ASN A 173 -6.97 -42.03 45.78
N ARG A 174 -5.92 -42.13 44.97
CA ARG A 174 -5.42 -43.40 44.43
C ARG A 174 -3.91 -43.39 44.51
N GLU A 175 -3.38 -44.26 45.36
CA GLU A 175 -1.95 -44.44 45.68
C GLU A 175 -1.08 -44.93 44.51
N HIS A 176 -1.62 -45.05 43.31
CA HIS A 176 -0.85 -45.35 42.11
C HIS A 176 -1.39 -44.48 40.95
N ASP A 177 -0.47 -44.07 40.08
CA ASP A 177 -0.70 -43.83 38.64
C ASP A 177 -0.65 -42.41 38.06
N LEU A 178 0.24 -41.56 38.60
CA LEU A 178 0.94 -40.60 37.73
C LEU A 178 2.44 -40.76 37.95
N SER A 179 3.15 -41.18 36.90
CA SER A 179 4.61 -41.17 36.91
C SER A 179 5.08 -39.73 37.17
N PRO A 180 6.14 -39.53 37.98
CA PRO A 180 6.81 -38.23 38.13
C PRO A 180 7.08 -37.55 36.77
N ASP A 181 7.34 -38.34 35.73
CA ASP A 181 7.58 -37.88 34.36
C ASP A 181 6.34 -37.23 33.73
N MET A 182 5.14 -37.78 33.91
CA MET A 182 3.90 -37.18 33.36
C MET A 182 3.58 -35.84 34.04
N LEU A 183 3.87 -35.73 35.34
CA LEU A 183 3.73 -34.47 36.06
C LEU A 183 4.75 -33.43 35.56
N ALA A 184 5.98 -33.86 35.29
CA ALA A 184 7.00 -33.02 34.67
C ALA A 184 6.56 -32.53 33.28
N ASP A 185 6.05 -33.44 32.42
CA ASP A 185 5.58 -33.12 31.07
C ASP A 185 4.40 -32.14 31.07
N LEU A 186 3.41 -32.34 31.95
CA LEU A 186 2.27 -31.42 32.08
C LEU A 186 2.70 -30.04 32.57
N THR A 187 3.70 -29.98 33.44
CA THR A 187 4.26 -28.72 33.95
C THR A 187 5.04 -28.00 32.84
N SER A 188 5.83 -28.73 32.07
CA SER A 188 6.57 -28.19 30.92
C SER A 188 5.61 -27.67 29.84
N ALA A 189 4.61 -28.46 29.45
CA ALA A 189 3.61 -28.05 28.45
C ALA A 189 2.83 -26.80 28.89
N ARG A 190 2.52 -26.68 30.19
CA ARG A 190 1.89 -25.47 30.73
C ARG A 190 2.82 -24.26 30.61
N GLN A 191 4.10 -24.41 30.92
CA GLN A 191 5.08 -23.33 30.83
C GLN A 191 5.28 -22.86 29.38
N ASP A 192 5.28 -23.79 28.43
CA ASP A 192 5.35 -23.47 26.99
C ASP A 192 4.11 -22.68 26.53
N LEU A 193 2.92 -23.10 26.97
CA LEU A 193 1.67 -22.38 26.67
C LEU A 193 1.64 -20.98 27.32
N GLU A 194 2.13 -20.84 28.55
CA GLU A 194 2.26 -19.53 29.20
C GLU A 194 3.25 -18.63 28.45
N THR A 195 4.35 -19.19 27.94
CA THR A 195 5.32 -18.47 27.10
C THR A 195 4.69 -18.01 25.78
N MET A 196 3.96 -18.89 25.10
CA MET A 196 3.23 -18.56 23.87
C MET A 196 2.18 -17.47 24.12
N ARG A 197 1.48 -17.54 25.27
CA ARG A 197 0.53 -16.51 25.70
C ARG A 197 1.22 -15.16 25.89
N MET A 198 2.39 -15.13 26.54
CA MET A 198 3.17 -13.92 26.73
C MET A 198 3.66 -13.33 25.41
N MET A 199 4.07 -14.18 24.46
CA MET A 199 4.46 -13.75 23.11
C MET A 199 3.31 -13.10 22.36
N VAL A 200 2.11 -13.70 22.35
CA VAL A 200 0.96 -13.09 21.65
C VAL A 200 0.55 -11.77 22.30
N ARG A 201 0.70 -11.65 23.63
CA ARG A 201 0.40 -10.42 24.38
C ARG A 201 1.34 -9.24 24.07
N SER A 202 2.51 -9.47 23.50
CA SER A 202 3.43 -8.38 23.15
C SER A 202 3.03 -7.66 21.85
N PHE A 203 2.09 -8.21 21.09
CA PHE A 203 1.58 -7.57 19.87
C PHE A 203 0.45 -6.60 20.21
N ASP A 204 0.49 -5.42 19.59
CA ASP A 204 -0.50 -4.36 19.72
C ASP A 204 -1.51 -4.49 18.56
N LEU A 205 -2.67 -5.07 18.89
CA LEU A 205 -3.76 -5.41 17.97
C LEU A 205 -4.74 -4.23 17.83
N TYR A 206 -5.59 -4.20 16.79
CA TYR A 206 -6.64 -3.16 16.68
C TYR A 206 -7.60 -3.17 17.88
N ASP A 207 -8.05 -1.97 18.27
CA ASP A 207 -9.34 -1.79 18.94
C ASP A 207 -10.44 -2.09 17.92
N VAL A 208 -10.93 -3.33 17.92
CA VAL A 208 -12.01 -3.75 17.01
C VAL A 208 -13.31 -3.11 17.48
N ALA A 209 -13.62 -1.92 16.97
CA ALA A 209 -14.99 -1.41 16.93
C ALA A 209 -15.70 -2.10 15.76
N ILE A 210 -16.36 -3.23 16.04
CA ILE A 210 -17.33 -3.82 15.10
C ILE A 210 -18.47 -2.80 14.99
N THR A 211 -18.40 -1.90 14.01
CA THR A 211 -19.54 -1.07 13.64
C THR A 211 -20.43 -1.95 12.77
N GLU A 212 -21.33 -2.66 13.43
CA GLU A 212 -22.43 -3.37 12.78
C GLU A 212 -23.33 -2.31 12.13
N ASN A 213 -23.28 -2.27 10.80
CA ASN A 213 -24.09 -1.44 9.90
C ASN A 213 -23.62 0.01 9.65
N ASP A 214 -23.22 0.20 8.39
CA ASP A 214 -23.47 1.37 7.55
C ASP A 214 -22.49 2.57 7.56
N VAL A 215 -22.03 2.87 6.33
CA VAL A 215 -21.53 4.14 5.77
C VAL A 215 -20.38 4.89 6.48
N LEU A 216 -19.29 5.01 5.72
CA LEU A 216 -18.28 6.07 5.79
C LEU A 216 -18.82 7.39 6.38
N THR A 217 -18.38 7.77 7.57
CA THR A 217 -18.21 9.19 7.89
C THR A 217 -16.99 9.37 8.77
N ALA A 218 -16.02 10.09 8.21
CA ALA A 218 -14.95 10.70 8.95
C ALA A 218 -15.55 11.51 10.11
N LYS A 219 -14.92 11.37 11.27
CA LYS A 219 -15.11 12.20 12.46
C LYS A 219 -15.23 13.67 12.08
N ASP A 220 -16.39 14.26 12.38
CA ASP A 220 -16.68 15.68 12.63
C ASP A 220 -15.41 16.55 12.70
N THR A 221 -15.16 17.59 11.89
CA THR A 221 -16.05 18.71 11.51
C THR A 221 -17.06 19.13 12.56
N ALA A 222 -16.60 19.27 13.80
CA ALA A 222 -17.25 20.10 14.80
C ALA A 222 -16.21 20.59 15.82
N ASP A 223 -15.31 21.46 15.36
CA ASP A 223 -14.83 22.57 16.19
C ASP A 223 -14.96 23.86 15.35
N THR A 224 -16.17 24.39 15.49
CA THR A 224 -16.70 25.73 15.25
C THR A 224 -15.64 26.84 15.25
N LEU A 225 -15.56 27.71 14.23
CA LEU A 225 -16.34 28.96 14.19
C LEU A 225 -16.68 29.51 15.58
N ASN A 226 -15.66 30.11 16.21
CA ASN A 226 -15.78 31.38 16.93
C ASN A 226 -14.49 32.18 16.73
#